data_AF-A0AAN7WVH7-F1
#
_entry.id   AF-A0AAN7WVH7-F1
#
_cell.length_a   1.000
_cell.length_b   1.000
_cell.length_c   1.000
_cell.angle_alpha   90.00
_cell.angle_beta   90.00
_cell.angle_gamma   90.00
#
_symmetry.space_group_name_H-M   'P 1'
#
loop_
_entity.id
_entity.type
_entity.pdbx_description
1 polymer ?
#
loop_
_entity_poly.entity_id
_entity_poly.type
_entity_poly.pdbx_seq_one_letter_code
_entity_poly.pdbx_strand_id
1 'polypeptide(L)'
;MALRRAAPSEPTLLLYAEQLARKEVEAGALRREKHRLQDELHRLQAATVANAEQHGEEAATLRGQIDKLHRDQSREGANMEYLKNVIYKFLTLQDTSGRMQTLNAILTILHFSPQEKNCVTKLQRNAWWR
;
A
#
# COMPACT_ATOMS: atom_id res chain seq x y z
N MET A 1 33.09 -3.47 80.69
CA MET A 1 34.16 -3.69 79.70
C MET A 1 33.83 -2.87 78.45
N ALA A 2 34.61 -1.82 78.18
CA ALA A 2 34.39 -0.93 77.03
C ALA A 2 35.10 -1.50 75.79
N LEU A 3 34.36 -1.71 74.71
CA LEU A 3 34.92 -2.05 73.40
C LEU A 3 35.68 -0.84 72.86
N ARG A 4 37.02 -0.89 72.92
CA ARG A 4 37.89 0.07 72.26
C ARG A 4 37.75 -0.14 70.75
N ARG A 5 36.93 0.67 70.08
CA ARG A 5 36.92 0.76 68.62
C ARG A 5 38.33 1.17 68.20
N ALA A 6 39.07 0.24 67.58
CA ALA A 6 40.32 0.56 66.92
C ALA A 6 40.00 1.54 65.79
N ALA A 7 40.59 2.74 65.84
CA ALA A 7 40.53 3.66 64.71
C ALA A 7 41.22 2.99 63.52
N PRO A 8 40.64 3.04 62.31
CA PRO A 8 41.27 2.47 61.13
C PRO A 8 42.63 3.14 60.93
N SER A 9 43.67 2.34 60.70
CA SER A 9 45.01 2.86 60.41
C SER A 9 44.99 3.62 59.07
N GLU A 10 45.72 4.71 58.99
CA GLU A 10 45.88 5.56 57.80
C GLU A 10 46.08 4.79 56.47
N PRO A 11 46.89 3.71 56.39
CA PRO A 11 46.99 2.90 55.16
C PRO A 11 45.70 2.16 54.76
N THR A 12 44.83 1.80 55.71
CA THR A 12 43.53 1.17 55.42
C THR A 12 42.52 2.17 54.87
N LEU A 13 42.54 3.41 55.38
CA LEU A 13 41.69 4.49 54.86
C LEU A 13 42.07 4.86 53.42
N LEU A 14 43.37 4.88 53.11
CA LEU A 14 43.87 5.19 51.77
C LEU A 14 43.48 4.11 50.75
N LEU A 15 43.61 2.83 51.10
CA LEU A 15 43.17 1.72 50.25
C LEU A 15 41.65 1.77 49.97
N TYR A 16 40.84 2.08 50.98
CA TYR A 16 39.39 2.20 50.82
C TYR A 16 39.01 3.38 49.91
N ALA A 17 39.67 4.54 50.06
CA ALA A 17 39.46 5.68 49.18
C ALA A 17 39.80 5.36 47.72
N GLU A 18 40.87 4.61 47.47
CA GLU A 18 41.23 4.17 46.12
C GLU A 18 40.18 3.23 45.52
N GLN A 19 39.69 2.26 46.31
CA GLN A 19 38.62 1.34 45.86
C GLN A 19 37.32 2.10 45.55
N LEU A 20 36.97 3.08 46.38
CA LEU A 20 35.81 3.93 46.15
C LEU A 20 35.95 4.72 44.85
N ALA A 21 37.11 5.36 44.62
CA ALA A 21 37.38 6.10 43.39
C ALA A 21 37.26 5.21 42.14
N ARG A 22 37.78 3.98 42.17
CA ARG A 22 37.63 3.01 41.07
C ARG A 22 36.15 2.70 40.78
N LYS A 23 35.36 2.49 41.84
CA LYS A 23 33.93 2.21 41.72
C LYS A 23 33.14 3.40 41.19
N GLU A 24 33.49 4.62 41.58
CA GLU A 24 32.86 5.84 41.05
C GLU A 24 33.15 6.03 39.55
N VAL A 25 34.38 5.76 39.11
CA VAL A 25 34.75 5.79 37.69
C VAL A 25 33.97 4.75 36.89
N GLU A 26 33.89 3.51 37.40
CA GLU A 26 33.12 2.42 36.79
C GLU A 26 31.63 2.78 36.70
N ALA A 27 31.04 3.28 37.78
CA ALA A 27 29.66 3.75 37.81
C ALA A 27 29.42 4.90 36.83
N GLY A 28 30.37 5.83 36.69
CA GLY A 28 30.31 6.91 35.71
C GLY A 28 30.34 6.40 34.27
N ALA A 29 31.18 5.41 33.97
CA ALA A 29 31.23 4.78 32.67
C ALA A 29 29.91 4.05 32.34
N LEU A 30 29.38 3.26 33.27
CA LEU A 30 28.11 2.55 33.10
C LEU A 30 26.93 3.51 32.90
N ARG A 31 26.89 4.65 33.62
CA ARG A 31 25.85 5.67 33.41
C ARG A 31 25.90 6.27 32.02
N ARG A 32 27.10 6.59 31.51
CA ARG A 32 27.27 7.10 30.14
C ARG A 32 26.80 6.09 29.11
N GLU A 33 27.17 4.82 29.27
CA GLU A 33 26.75 3.77 28.34
C GLU A 33 25.24 3.54 28.39
N LYS A 34 24.64 3.52 29.59
CA LYS A 34 23.19 3.49 29.75
C LYS A 34 22.53 4.64 28.97
N HIS A 35 23.00 5.87 29.14
CA HIS A 35 22.42 7.02 28.45
C HIS A 35 22.53 6.89 26.93
N ARG A 36 23.69 6.45 26.43
CA ARG A 36 23.88 6.17 25.00
C ARG A 36 22.89 5.12 24.47
N LEU A 37 22.72 4.01 25.18
CA LEU A 37 21.79 2.94 24.79
C LEU A 37 20.33 3.41 24.86
N GLN A 38 19.98 4.26 25.83
CA GLN A 38 18.65 4.87 25.90
C GLN A 38 18.37 5.78 24.69
N ASP A 39 19.35 6.62 24.31
CA ASP A 39 19.23 7.48 23.13
C ASP A 39 19.09 6.67 21.84
N GLU A 40 19.87 5.58 21.72
CA GLU A 40 19.79 4.67 20.57
C GLU A 40 18.44 3.96 20.51
N LEU A 41 17.93 3.48 21.65
CA LEU A 41 16.60 2.89 21.73
C LEU A 41 15.51 3.87 21.28
N HIS A 42 15.56 5.11 21.75
CA HIS A 42 14.59 6.14 21.35
C HIS A 42 14.66 6.43 19.85
N ARG A 43 15.86 6.49 19.26
CA ARG A 43 16.04 6.66 17.81
C ARG A 43 15.46 5.50 17.03
N LEU A 44 15.72 4.26 17.46
CA LEU A 44 15.18 3.06 16.80
C LEU A 44 13.65 2.98 16.91
N GLN A 45 13.08 3.36 18.05
CA GLN A 45 11.62 3.45 18.23
C GLN A 45 11.00 4.46 17.27
N ALA A 46 11.58 5.66 17.18
CA ALA A 46 11.09 6.69 16.26
C ALA A 46 11.16 6.23 14.80
N ALA A 47 12.28 5.61 14.38
CA ALA A 47 12.43 5.06 13.03
C ALA A 47 11.41 3.95 12.75
N THR A 48 11.16 3.07 13.73
CA THR A 48 10.18 1.98 13.59
C THR A 48 8.77 2.51 13.39
N VAL A 49 8.37 3.54 14.16
CA VAL A 49 7.05 4.18 14.03
C VAL A 49 6.90 4.83 12.66
N ALA A 50 7.88 5.64 12.25
CA ALA A 50 7.85 6.30 10.94
C ALA A 50 7.77 5.29 9.79
N ASN A 51 8.53 4.19 9.88
CA ASN A 51 8.50 3.15 8.85
C ASN A 51 7.17 2.39 8.83
N ALA A 52 6.56 2.16 9.99
CA ALA A 52 5.24 1.53 10.08
C ALA A 52 4.14 2.42 9.48
N GLU A 53 4.20 3.74 9.72
CA GLU A 53 3.28 4.71 9.13
C GLU A 53 3.43 4.73 7.60
N GLN A 54 4.65 4.83 7.08
CA GLN A 54 4.91 4.81 5.64
C GLN A 54 4.39 3.53 4.97
N HIS A 55 4.69 2.36 5.53
CA HIS A 55 4.20 1.11 4.98
C HIS A 55 2.67 0.98 5.08
N GLY A 56 2.05 1.57 6.09
CA GLY A 56 0.60 1.66 6.21
C GLY A 56 -0.03 2.46 5.06
N GLU A 57 0.55 3.62 4.73
CA GLU A 57 0.11 4.44 3.61
C GLU A 57 0.32 3.76 2.25
N GLU A 58 1.48 3.12 2.06
CA GLU A 58 1.77 2.32 0.86
C GLU A 58 0.76 1.19 0.68
N ALA A 59 0.48 0.43 1.76
CA ALA A 59 -0.50 -0.65 1.75
C ALA A 59 -1.92 -0.16 1.43
N ALA A 60 -2.33 0.99 2.00
CA ALA A 60 -3.62 1.61 1.72
C ALA A 60 -3.73 2.04 0.24
N THR A 61 -2.66 2.63 -0.29
CA THR A 61 -2.57 3.04 -1.70
C THR A 61 -2.69 1.83 -2.64
N LEU A 62 -1.91 0.78 -2.38
CA LEU A 62 -1.94 -0.45 -3.17
C LEU A 62 -3.32 -1.13 -3.11
N ARG A 63 -3.95 -1.15 -1.92
CA ARG A 63 -5.31 -1.67 -1.77
C ARG A 63 -6.31 -0.91 -2.65
N GLY A 64 -6.24 0.43 -2.64
CA GLY A 64 -7.10 1.27 -3.48
C GLY A 64 -6.90 1.01 -4.98
N GLN A 65 -5.66 0.75 -5.41
CA GLN A 65 -5.36 0.38 -6.80
C GLN A 65 -5.95 -0.99 -7.17
N ILE A 66 -5.84 -1.99 -6.29
CA ILE A 66 -6.44 -3.31 -6.49
C ILE A 66 -7.97 -3.21 -6.60
N ASP A 67 -8.61 -2.45 -5.71
CA ASP A 67 -10.07 -2.28 -5.74
C ASP A 67 -10.55 -1.52 -6.99
N LYS A 68 -9.73 -0.59 -7.50
CA LYS A 68 -9.99 0.06 -8.79
C LYS A 68 -9.89 -0.96 -9.93
N LEU A 69 -8.81 -1.73 -10.00
CA LEU A 69 -8.61 -2.75 -11.04
C LEU A 69 -9.72 -3.80 -11.04
N HIS A 70 -10.15 -4.27 -9.87
CA HIS A 70 -11.26 -5.21 -9.77
C HIS A 70 -12.56 -4.60 -10.31
N ARG A 71 -12.86 -3.33 -9.99
CA ARG A 71 -14.04 -2.65 -10.51
C ARG A 71 -13.97 -2.46 -12.01
N ASP A 72 -12.81 -2.09 -12.55
CA ASP A 72 -12.60 -1.91 -13.98
C ASP A 72 -12.75 -3.26 -14.71
N GLN A 73 -12.15 -4.34 -14.21
CA GLN A 73 -12.31 -5.69 -14.75
C GLN A 73 -13.77 -6.18 -14.69
N SER A 74 -14.48 -5.91 -13.59
CA SER A 74 -15.91 -6.27 -13.47
C SER A 74 -16.77 -5.50 -14.47
N ARG A 75 -16.46 -4.21 -14.70
CA ARG A 75 -17.12 -3.39 -15.72
C ARG A 75 -16.82 -3.86 -17.13
N GLU A 76 -15.58 -4.22 -17.43
CA GLU A 76 -15.20 -4.81 -18.71
C GLU A 76 -15.96 -6.12 -18.96
N GLY A 77 -16.06 -6.99 -17.95
CA GLY A 77 -16.86 -8.22 -18.03
C GLY A 77 -18.35 -7.93 -18.30
N ALA A 78 -18.95 -7.00 -17.56
CA ALA A 78 -20.34 -6.59 -17.76
C ALA A 78 -20.59 -5.94 -19.13
N ASN A 79 -19.65 -5.10 -19.60
CA ASN A 79 -19.70 -4.48 -20.91
C ASN A 79 -19.60 -5.52 -22.03
N MET A 80 -18.74 -6.54 -21.86
CA MET A 80 -18.60 -7.63 -22.82
C MET A 80 -19.84 -8.52 -22.87
N GLU A 81 -20.43 -8.82 -21.72
CA GLU A 81 -21.69 -9.57 -21.63
C GLU A 81 -22.84 -8.80 -22.29
N TYR A 82 -22.90 -7.47 -22.08
CA TYR A 82 -23.85 -6.62 -22.77
C TYR A 82 -23.62 -6.63 -24.28
N LEU A 83 -22.38 -6.46 -24.74
CA LEU A 83 -22.04 -6.50 -26.16
C LEU A 83 -22.43 -7.85 -26.80
N LYS A 84 -22.16 -8.97 -26.11
CA LYS A 84 -22.60 -10.31 -26.55
C LYS A 84 -24.12 -10.36 -26.76
N ASN A 85 -24.89 -9.81 -25.82
CA ASN A 85 -26.36 -9.80 -25.91
C ASN A 85 -26.86 -8.93 -27.07
N VAL A 86 -26.22 -7.78 -27.33
CA VAL A 86 -26.55 -6.92 -28.48
C VAL A 86 -26.22 -7.63 -29.80
N ILE A 87 -25.06 -8.28 -29.89
CA ILE A 87 -24.66 -9.08 -31.07
C ILE A 87 -25.62 -10.24 -31.28
N TYR A 88 -25.98 -10.97 -30.23
CA TYR A 88 -26.96 -12.05 -30.32
C TYR A 88 -28.28 -11.54 -30.91
N LYS A 89 -28.84 -10.44 -30.36
CA LYS A 89 -30.06 -9.82 -30.90
C LYS A 89 -29.89 -9.39 -32.35
N PHE A 90 -28.77 -8.78 -32.70
CA PHE A 90 -28.47 -8.38 -34.07
C PHE A 90 -28.56 -9.56 -35.06
N LEU A 91 -28.02 -10.71 -34.67
CA LEU A 91 -28.02 -11.94 -35.49
C LEU A 91 -29.39 -12.62 -35.56
N THR A 92 -30.20 -12.53 -34.50
CA THR A 92 -31.48 -13.26 -34.42
C THR A 92 -32.71 -12.44 -34.81
N LEU A 93 -32.66 -11.11 -34.72
CA LEU A 93 -33.80 -10.25 -35.06
C LEU A 93 -34.12 -10.36 -36.54
N GLN A 94 -35.40 -10.57 -36.87
CA GLN A 94 -35.88 -10.64 -38.24
C GLN A 94 -36.34 -9.27 -38.77
N ASP A 95 -36.58 -8.30 -37.88
CA ASP A 95 -37.03 -6.98 -38.24
C ASP A 95 -35.83 -6.05 -38.59
N THR A 96 -35.93 -5.37 -39.73
CA THR A 96 -34.86 -4.49 -40.22
C THR A 96 -34.59 -3.31 -39.27
N SER A 97 -35.63 -2.81 -38.60
CA SER A 97 -35.52 -1.67 -37.67
C SER A 97 -34.74 -2.04 -36.40
N GLY A 98 -35.11 -3.13 -35.73
CA GLY A 98 -34.43 -3.65 -34.55
C GLY A 98 -33.01 -4.12 -34.86
N ARG A 99 -32.77 -4.72 -36.03
CA ARG A 99 -31.42 -5.05 -36.50
C ARG A 99 -30.56 -3.80 -36.72
N MET A 100 -31.11 -2.71 -37.28
CA MET A 100 -30.39 -1.44 -37.42
C MET A 100 -30.12 -0.76 -36.06
N GLN A 101 -31.06 -0.83 -35.11
CA GLN A 101 -30.83 -0.31 -33.75
C GLN A 101 -29.71 -1.07 -33.04
N THR A 102 -29.72 -2.39 -33.10
CA THR A 102 -28.68 -3.23 -32.49
C THR A 102 -27.33 -3.03 -33.17
N LEU A 103 -27.27 -2.84 -34.50
CA LEU A 103 -26.06 -2.44 -35.21
C LEU A 103 -25.50 -1.11 -34.70
N ASN A 104 -26.35 -0.08 -34.57
CA ASN A 104 -25.93 1.23 -34.07
C ASN A 104 -25.41 1.16 -32.62
N ALA A 105 -26.03 0.31 -31.79
CA ALA A 105 -25.53 0.02 -30.45
C ALA A 105 -24.12 -0.60 -30.50
N ILE A 106 -23.88 -1.62 -31.34
CA ILE A 106 -22.56 -2.24 -31.52
C ILE A 106 -21.51 -1.21 -31.95
N LEU A 107 -21.81 -0.40 -32.97
CA LEU A 107 -20.92 0.66 -33.47
C LEU A 107 -20.58 1.70 -32.40
N THR A 108 -21.49 1.93 -31.46
CA THR A 108 -21.30 2.89 -30.37
C THR A 108 -20.47 2.28 -29.24
N ILE A 109 -20.79 1.06 -28.81
CA ILE A 109 -20.06 0.33 -27.76
C ILE A 109 -18.60 0.07 -28.17
N LEU A 110 -18.37 -0.24 -29.45
CA LEU A 110 -17.04 -0.47 -30.00
C LEU A 110 -16.34 0.81 -30.50
N HIS A 111 -16.91 1.99 -30.24
CA HIS A 111 -16.31 3.29 -30.56
C HIS A 111 -15.86 3.44 -32.03
N PHE A 112 -16.66 2.97 -32.99
CA PHE A 112 -16.34 3.13 -34.40
C PHE A 112 -16.21 4.61 -34.77
N SER A 113 -15.22 4.93 -35.58
CA SER A 113 -15.05 6.25 -36.17
C SER A 113 -16.22 6.60 -37.10
N PRO A 114 -16.49 7.91 -37.35
CA PRO A 114 -17.51 8.32 -38.30
C PRO A 114 -17.33 7.69 -39.70
N GLN A 115 -16.08 7.51 -40.15
CA GLN A 115 -15.75 6.88 -41.42
C GLN A 115 -16.18 5.40 -41.44
N GLU A 116 -15.81 4.63 -40.42
CA GLU A 116 -16.16 3.21 -40.32
C GLU A 116 -17.68 3.02 -40.21
N LYS A 117 -18.37 3.85 -39.41
CA LYS A 117 -19.84 3.85 -39.31
C LYS A 117 -20.51 4.06 -40.66
N ASN A 118 -20.02 5.02 -41.44
CA ASN A 118 -20.56 5.32 -42.77
C ASN A 118 -20.34 4.16 -43.76
N CYS A 119 -19.17 3.53 -43.74
CA CYS A 119 -18.87 2.36 -44.57
C CYS A 119 -19.80 1.18 -44.25
N VAL A 120 -19.93 0.81 -42.97
CA VAL A 120 -20.79 -0.29 -42.52
C VAL A 120 -22.25 -0.01 -42.88
N THR A 121 -22.75 1.19 -42.63
CA THR A 121 -24.15 1.56 -42.93
C THR A 121 -24.46 1.51 -44.43
N LYS A 122 -23.51 1.91 -45.29
CA LYS A 122 -23.67 1.83 -46.75
C LYS A 122 -23.74 0.38 -47.25
N LEU A 123 -22.89 -0.50 -46.71
CA LEU A 123 -22.89 -1.92 -47.08
C LEU A 123 -24.18 -2.63 -46.64
N GLN A 124 -24.65 -2.35 -45.43
CA GLN A 124 -25.86 -3.00 -44.90
C GLN A 124 -27.15 -2.53 -45.58
N ARG A 125 -27.21 -1.25 -46.00
CA ARG A 125 -28.31 -0.79 -46.88
C ARG A 125 -28.38 -1.64 -48.15
N ASN A 126 -27.26 -1.89 -48.82
CA ASN A 126 -27.30 -2.67 -50.06
C ASN A 126 -27.61 -4.16 -49.86
N ALA A 127 -27.32 -4.71 -48.67
CA ALA A 127 -27.50 -6.12 -48.36
C ALA A 127 -28.90 -6.48 -47.82
N TRP A 128 -29.61 -5.53 -47.19
CA TRP A 128 -30.92 -5.79 -46.54
C TRP A 128 -32.12 -5.18 -47.25
N TRP A 129 -31.89 -4.33 -48.26
CA TRP A 129 -32.95 -3.79 -49.13
C TRP A 129 -33.08 -4.56 -50.46
N ARG A 130 -32.55 -5.80 -50.54
CA ARG A 130 -32.91 -6.81 -51.55
C ARG A 130 -33.79 -7.86 -50.90
#